data_AF-A0A925YXU5-F1
#
_entry.id   AF-A0A925YXU5-F1
#
_cell.length_a   1.000
_cell.length_b   1.000
_cell.length_c   1.000
_cell.angle_alpha   90.00
_cell.angle_beta   90.00
_cell.angle_gamma   90.00
#
_symmetry.space_group_name_H-M   'P 1'
#
loop_
_entity.id
_entity.type
_entity.pdbx_description
1 polymer ?
#
loop_
_entity_poly.entity_id
_entity_poly.type
_entity_poly.pdbx_seq_one_letter_code
_entity_poly.pdbx_strand_id
1 'polypeptide(L)'
;MKKRYRVIFLAFAAIALLPASLLAQSPYTAGSRLYRTQEAYLARKGTFSFAVTGSYFSKGNDFLLPNDYSNLSAGFTPAALNQNNLDMMIDYVASKRFTFSFGANIFQDRHSIAPLASARTNTFGGLTLNFKLGSLPLGSENVQGGAMLNVYAPFTREGNIPFVPYRSNSFEIGVHFLTSIYTDGLFPDRSLGFHINVGLHNYLNTERDVSRSLDNTYLISNRTVGLRTALGVKYPTTYVDFFAEASGEFFIGSRPPTPVYGREDYVYAGIGARGRPLEWLSVELVGEFLVLGATNTTNYESGAQYNIIDLSASNLNYVPFKISGGVRMDISRRFSIFTNTENYSDQNDPAKQFSPDERRRNKRILDVLDERTDDLNEIYRDARRLDESLEGKVYFELLIGKDGSTKRARVLVSTFNETPIASQTERLMTEKVQTWRYPAGENDLVLEILRLDFSARGVTPVTSN
;
A
#
# COMPACT_ATOMS: atom_id res chain seq x y z
N MET A 1 -3.02 -28.46 -13.34
CA MET A 1 -2.11 -27.27 -13.45
C MET A 1 -1.09 -27.49 -14.56
N LYS A 2 -0.85 -26.51 -15.44
CA LYS A 2 0.17 -26.58 -16.52
C LYS A 2 1.60 -26.53 -15.94
N LYS A 3 2.56 -27.18 -16.60
CA LYS A 3 3.97 -27.36 -16.15
C LYS A 3 4.65 -26.02 -15.73
N ARG A 4 4.36 -24.92 -16.44
CA ARG A 4 4.88 -23.57 -16.17
C ARG A 4 4.52 -23.05 -14.76
N TYR A 5 3.31 -23.30 -14.25
CA TYR A 5 2.91 -22.86 -12.91
C TYR A 5 3.66 -23.57 -11.79
N ARG A 6 4.08 -24.83 -11.99
CA ARG A 6 4.93 -25.54 -11.02
C ARG A 6 6.33 -24.92 -10.95
N VAL A 7 6.89 -24.48 -12.06
CA VAL A 7 8.19 -23.77 -12.08
C VAL A 7 8.08 -22.41 -11.39
N ILE A 8 7.04 -21.63 -11.67
CA ILE A 8 6.80 -20.34 -10.99
C ILE A 8 6.59 -20.55 -9.49
N PHE A 9 5.75 -21.52 -9.08
CA PHE A 9 5.52 -21.83 -7.68
C PHE A 9 6.78 -22.33 -6.96
N LEU A 10 7.59 -23.19 -7.60
CA LEU A 10 8.86 -23.66 -7.03
C LEU A 10 9.91 -22.55 -6.98
N ALA A 11 9.96 -21.63 -7.93
CA ALA A 11 10.82 -20.45 -7.86
C ALA A 11 10.37 -19.51 -6.73
N PHE A 12 9.06 -19.32 -6.54
CA PHE A 12 8.52 -18.51 -5.44
C PHE A 12 8.75 -19.16 -4.07
N ALA A 13 8.60 -20.48 -3.98
CA ALA A 13 8.92 -21.25 -2.79
C ALA A 13 10.44 -21.26 -2.53
N ALA A 14 11.29 -21.33 -3.56
CA ALA A 14 12.74 -21.20 -3.41
C ALA A 14 13.14 -19.80 -2.92
N ILE A 15 12.51 -18.74 -3.42
CA ILE A 15 12.69 -17.36 -2.92
C ILE A 15 12.23 -17.25 -1.46
N ALA A 16 11.13 -17.91 -1.08
CA ALA A 16 10.67 -18.01 0.32
C ALA A 16 11.49 -18.97 1.21
N LEU A 17 12.43 -19.73 0.62
CA LEU A 17 13.38 -20.62 1.29
C LEU A 17 14.83 -20.08 1.25
N LEU A 18 15.06 -18.92 0.64
CA LEU A 18 16.28 -18.15 0.86
C LEU A 18 16.33 -17.71 2.34
N PRO A 19 17.50 -17.65 2.98
CA PRO A 19 17.61 -17.17 4.36
C PRO A 19 17.02 -15.76 4.48
N ALA A 20 16.06 -15.59 5.38
CA ALA A 20 15.15 -14.44 5.41
C ALA A 20 15.78 -13.19 6.07
N SER A 21 16.87 -12.68 5.50
CA SER A 21 17.66 -11.55 6.01
C SER A 21 17.59 -10.31 5.12
N LEU A 22 16.38 -9.80 4.88
CA LEU A 22 16.11 -8.58 4.10
C LEU A 22 14.96 -7.78 4.73
N LEU A 23 15.08 -7.15 5.91
CA LEU A 23 13.93 -6.77 6.78
C LEU A 23 14.05 -5.31 7.43
N ALA A 24 13.28 -4.18 7.30
CA ALA A 24 11.91 -3.78 6.85
C ALA A 24 11.06 -3.11 7.93
N GLN A 25 11.49 -1.93 8.43
CA GLN A 25 10.57 -0.86 8.88
C GLN A 25 9.33 -0.75 7.97
N SER A 26 8.16 -1.05 8.52
CA SER A 26 6.81 -1.00 7.93
C SER A 26 6.54 0.14 6.92
N PRO A 27 5.93 -0.18 5.76
CA PRO A 27 4.92 0.66 5.09
C PRO A 27 3.68 0.93 5.98
N TYR A 28 2.66 1.62 5.45
CA TYR A 28 1.39 1.79 6.17
C TYR A 28 0.31 0.77 5.79
N THR A 29 0.17 0.44 4.50
CA THR A 29 -0.85 -0.47 3.97
C THR A 29 -0.22 -1.56 3.10
N ALA A 30 -0.94 -2.65 2.85
CA ALA A 30 -0.47 -3.70 1.94
C ALA A 30 -0.37 -3.19 0.48
N GLY A 31 -1.46 -2.57 -0.03
CA GLY A 31 -1.59 -2.06 -1.40
C GLY A 31 -1.87 -0.54 -1.47
N SER A 32 -2.15 -0.04 -2.68
CA SER A 32 -2.41 1.39 -2.95
C SER A 32 -1.28 2.34 -2.46
N ARG A 33 -0.03 1.96 -2.75
CA ARG A 33 1.20 2.67 -2.32
C ARG A 33 2.38 2.42 -3.27
N LEU A 34 3.39 3.29 -3.20
CA LEU A 34 4.78 2.99 -3.55
C LEU A 34 5.40 2.09 -2.46
N TYR A 35 6.61 2.34 -1.96
CA TYR A 35 7.13 1.60 -0.80
C TYR A 35 6.74 2.30 0.51
N ARG A 36 7.18 3.56 0.70
CA ARG A 36 6.81 4.46 1.80
C ARG A 36 5.56 5.27 1.45
N THR A 37 5.53 5.85 0.26
CA THR A 37 4.54 6.85 -0.17
C THR A 37 3.20 6.20 -0.45
N GLN A 38 2.12 6.78 0.05
CA GLN A 38 0.76 6.23 -0.09
C GLN A 38 0.04 6.90 -1.26
N GLU A 39 -0.55 6.11 -2.15
CA GLU A 39 -1.36 6.68 -3.23
C GLU A 39 -2.70 7.18 -2.68
N ALA A 40 -3.22 8.30 -3.18
CA ALA A 40 -4.56 8.77 -2.82
C ALA A 40 -5.67 7.93 -3.47
N TYR A 41 -5.37 7.29 -4.60
CA TYR A 41 -6.23 6.28 -5.22
C TYR A 41 -6.31 5.03 -4.33
N LEU A 42 -7.44 4.34 -4.38
CA LEU A 42 -7.65 3.06 -3.72
C LEU A 42 -7.90 1.97 -4.77
N ALA A 43 -7.29 0.81 -4.57
CA ALA A 43 -7.65 -0.41 -5.30
C ALA A 43 -9.16 -0.70 -5.22
N ARG A 44 -9.69 -1.51 -6.15
CA ARG A 44 -11.13 -1.76 -6.28
C ARG A 44 -11.80 -2.27 -4.99
N LYS A 45 -13.00 -1.76 -4.72
CA LYS A 45 -13.93 -2.24 -3.66
C LYS A 45 -14.01 -3.77 -3.61
N GLY A 46 -13.98 -4.33 -2.41
CA GLY A 46 -14.00 -5.77 -2.17
C GLY A 46 -12.64 -6.46 -2.38
N THR A 47 -11.56 -5.70 -2.62
CA THR A 47 -10.20 -6.26 -2.66
C THR A 47 -9.66 -6.47 -1.25
N PHE A 48 -9.18 -7.69 -1.01
CA PHE A 48 -8.41 -8.07 0.16
C PHE A 48 -6.94 -8.17 -0.27
N SER A 49 -6.06 -7.36 0.30
CA SER A 49 -4.64 -7.32 -0.09
C SER A 49 -3.77 -7.79 1.07
N PHE A 50 -2.90 -8.76 0.84
CA PHE A 50 -1.95 -9.25 1.83
C PHE A 50 -0.53 -8.84 1.43
N ALA A 51 0.30 -8.35 2.35
CA ALA A 51 1.70 -8.05 2.07
C ALA A 51 2.65 -8.53 3.17
N VAL A 52 3.89 -8.79 2.77
CA VAL A 52 5.04 -9.12 3.62
C VAL A 52 6.20 -8.26 3.14
N THR A 53 6.83 -7.47 4.02
CA THR A 53 7.77 -6.40 3.64
C THR A 53 9.04 -6.34 4.49
N GLY A 54 10.10 -5.79 3.90
CA GLY A 54 11.49 -6.08 4.29
C GLY A 54 12.55 -5.06 3.81
N SER A 55 13.71 -4.89 4.49
CA SER A 55 14.91 -4.03 4.23
C SER A 55 16.21 -4.51 4.88
N TYR A 56 17.15 -5.07 4.12
CA TYR A 56 18.45 -5.36 4.69
C TYR A 56 19.21 -4.08 5.04
N PHE A 57 19.85 -4.05 6.21
CA PHE A 57 21.04 -3.24 6.41
C PHE A 57 22.14 -4.09 7.04
N SER A 58 23.35 -3.96 6.51
CA SER A 58 24.57 -4.46 7.14
C SER A 58 25.73 -3.56 6.78
N LYS A 59 26.62 -3.36 7.74
CA LYS A 59 27.86 -2.58 7.58
C LYS A 59 28.88 -3.09 8.59
N GLY A 60 30.02 -3.56 8.10
CA GLY A 60 31.09 -4.13 8.92
C GLY A 60 31.92 -3.07 9.64
N ASN A 61 32.36 -3.40 10.85
CA ASN A 61 33.38 -2.72 11.68
C ASN A 61 33.20 -1.23 12.02
N ASP A 62 32.22 -0.52 11.45
CA ASP A 62 31.96 0.90 11.71
C ASP A 62 31.12 1.17 12.98
N PHE A 63 30.84 0.14 13.80
CA PHE A 63 30.08 0.27 15.04
C PHE A 63 30.94 -0.06 16.25
N LEU A 64 30.76 0.72 17.31
CA LEU A 64 31.55 0.62 18.54
C LEU A 64 30.72 -0.08 19.63
N LEU A 65 31.20 -1.20 20.13
CA LEU A 65 30.61 -1.90 21.28
C LEU A 65 31.52 -1.71 22.51
N PRO A 66 31.01 -1.25 23.67
CA PRO A 66 31.75 -1.33 24.92
C PRO A 66 32.23 -2.76 25.19
N ASN A 67 33.50 -2.90 25.57
CA ASN A 67 34.10 -4.18 25.96
C ASN A 67 33.49 -4.73 27.25
N ASP A 68 32.98 -3.83 28.10
CA ASP A 68 32.19 -4.12 29.29
C ASP A 68 31.05 -3.08 29.38
N TYR A 69 29.82 -3.54 29.53
CA TYR A 69 28.64 -2.66 29.68
C TYR A 69 28.33 -2.31 31.14
N SER A 70 28.93 -3.04 32.11
CA SER A 70 28.95 -2.63 33.52
C SER A 70 30.05 -1.59 33.79
N ASN A 71 31.07 -1.53 32.92
CA ASN A 71 32.16 -0.56 33.01
C ASN A 71 32.55 0.00 31.63
N LEU A 72 31.87 1.07 31.21
CA LEU A 72 32.12 1.78 29.95
C LEU A 72 33.56 2.33 29.79
N SER A 73 34.37 2.37 30.86
CA SER A 73 35.79 2.74 30.77
C SER A 73 36.70 1.63 30.21
N ALA A 74 36.19 0.39 30.04
CA ALA A 74 36.93 -0.73 29.47
C ALA A 74 37.25 -0.60 27.96
N GLY A 75 36.87 0.52 27.33
CA GLY A 75 37.07 0.79 25.92
C GLY A 75 36.02 0.12 25.02
N PHE A 76 36.21 0.25 23.70
CA PHE A 76 35.27 -0.21 22.70
C PHE A 76 35.96 -1.14 21.67
N THR A 77 35.20 -2.08 21.10
CA THR A 77 35.60 -2.94 19.99
C THR A 77 34.77 -2.65 18.72
N PRO A 78 35.40 -2.60 17.53
CA PRO A 78 34.71 -2.56 16.24
C PRO A 78 33.83 -3.79 16.00
N ALA A 79 32.60 -3.59 15.50
CA ALA A 79 31.65 -4.67 15.22
C ALA A 79 30.83 -4.45 13.94
N ALA A 80 30.25 -5.53 13.41
CA ALA A 80 29.44 -5.55 12.20
C ALA A 80 27.93 -5.60 12.52
N LEU A 81 27.26 -4.45 12.48
CA LEU A 81 25.82 -4.37 12.67
C LEU A 81 25.11 -5.04 11.48
N ASN A 82 24.17 -5.93 11.79
CA ASN A 82 23.17 -6.42 10.85
C ASN A 82 21.78 -6.11 11.42
N GLN A 83 20.92 -5.45 10.63
CA GLN A 83 19.59 -5.05 11.06
C GLN A 83 18.50 -5.65 10.17
N ASN A 84 17.51 -6.23 10.83
CA ASN A 84 16.37 -6.95 10.28
C ASN A 84 15.07 -6.53 11.02
N ASN A 85 13.95 -6.39 10.32
CA ASN A 85 12.60 -6.03 10.77
C ASN A 85 11.50 -6.49 9.76
N LEU A 86 10.67 -7.49 10.08
CA LEU A 86 9.62 -8.03 9.20
C LEU A 86 8.27 -7.41 9.54
N ASP A 87 7.56 -6.91 8.55
CA ASP A 87 6.21 -6.38 8.69
C ASP A 87 5.23 -7.09 7.73
N MET A 88 4.11 -7.56 8.28
CA MET A 88 2.99 -8.19 7.56
C MET A 88 1.77 -7.27 7.58
N MET A 89 1.02 -7.20 6.48
CA MET A 89 -0.13 -6.30 6.33
C MET A 89 -1.32 -6.96 5.65
N ILE A 90 -2.51 -6.55 6.05
CA ILE A 90 -3.81 -6.98 5.51
C ILE A 90 -4.65 -5.73 5.26
N ASP A 91 -4.96 -5.44 4.00
CA ASP A 91 -5.91 -4.40 3.61
C ASP A 91 -7.27 -5.02 3.23
N TYR A 92 -8.36 -4.35 3.58
CA TYR A 92 -9.68 -4.58 3.01
C TYR A 92 -10.29 -3.28 2.49
N VAL A 93 -10.54 -3.22 1.18
CA VAL A 93 -11.24 -2.08 0.56
C VAL A 93 -12.75 -2.26 0.72
N ALA A 94 -13.36 -1.56 1.67
CA ALA A 94 -14.79 -1.66 1.94
C ALA A 94 -15.67 -0.90 0.93
N SER A 95 -15.17 0.18 0.33
CA SER A 95 -15.90 0.97 -0.68
C SER A 95 -14.94 1.62 -1.68
N LYS A 96 -15.47 2.25 -2.75
CA LYS A 96 -14.68 3.06 -3.69
C LYS A 96 -13.89 4.22 -3.03
N ARG A 97 -14.13 4.52 -1.74
CA ARG A 97 -13.50 5.60 -0.97
C ARG A 97 -12.88 5.17 0.37
N PHE A 98 -13.07 3.93 0.83
CA PHE A 98 -12.63 3.49 2.16
C PHE A 98 -11.84 2.18 2.13
N THR A 99 -10.64 2.20 2.71
CA THR A 99 -9.81 1.03 2.99
C THR A 99 -9.46 0.96 4.47
N PHE A 100 -9.65 -0.22 5.06
CA PHE A 100 -9.14 -0.57 6.38
C PHE A 100 -7.84 -1.37 6.21
N SER A 101 -6.85 -1.14 7.06
CA SER A 101 -5.60 -1.90 7.05
C SER A 101 -5.18 -2.31 8.45
N PHE A 102 -4.72 -3.55 8.57
CA PHE A 102 -4.13 -4.15 9.77
C PHE A 102 -2.71 -4.57 9.45
N GLY A 103 -1.73 -3.98 10.14
CA GLY A 103 -0.32 -4.34 10.08
C GLY A 103 0.15 -4.99 11.37
N ALA A 104 1.11 -5.91 11.27
CA ALA A 104 1.81 -6.50 12.40
C ALA A 104 3.31 -6.52 12.13
N ASN A 105 4.07 -5.95 13.06
CA ASN A 105 5.52 -6.10 13.08
C ASN A 105 5.84 -7.45 13.73
N ILE A 106 6.36 -8.40 12.95
CA ILE A 106 6.43 -9.83 13.35
C ILE A 106 7.80 -10.22 13.88
N PHE A 107 8.88 -9.56 13.45
CA PHE A 107 10.24 -9.93 13.81
C PHE A 107 11.13 -8.70 13.70
N GLN A 108 12.04 -8.45 14.63
CA GLN A 108 13.11 -7.46 14.48
C GLN A 108 14.39 -8.00 15.13
N ASP A 109 15.43 -8.21 14.34
CA ASP A 109 16.75 -8.65 14.79
C ASP A 109 17.80 -7.55 14.53
N ARG A 110 18.74 -7.42 15.45
CA ARG A 110 19.76 -6.36 15.53
C ARG A 110 21.05 -7.00 16.01
N HIS A 111 21.66 -7.80 15.14
CA HIS A 111 22.86 -8.56 15.47
C HIS A 111 24.05 -7.62 15.75
N SER A 112 24.92 -8.07 16.65
CA SER A 112 26.08 -7.38 17.24
C SER A 112 25.84 -6.36 18.37
N ILE A 113 24.67 -5.75 18.58
CA ILE A 113 24.51 -4.72 19.64
C ILE A 113 24.26 -5.32 21.05
N ALA A 114 25.13 -6.24 21.52
CA ALA A 114 25.07 -6.82 22.87
C ALA A 114 26.43 -7.38 23.34
N PRO A 115 26.83 -7.09 24.59
CA PRO A 115 26.70 -8.10 25.66
C PRO A 115 25.53 -7.91 26.64
N LEU A 116 24.52 -7.09 26.32
CA LEU A 116 23.29 -6.91 27.11
C LEU A 116 22.36 -8.14 27.11
N ALA A 117 22.89 -9.27 27.59
CA ALA A 117 22.26 -10.58 27.81
C ALA A 117 21.55 -11.24 26.60
N SER A 118 21.44 -10.56 25.47
CA SER A 118 20.59 -10.98 24.36
C SER A 118 20.80 -10.11 23.11
N ALA A 119 21.16 -10.74 21.99
CA ALA A 119 20.79 -10.19 20.69
C ALA A 119 19.25 -10.29 20.59
N ARG A 120 18.55 -9.19 20.85
CA ARG A 120 17.08 -9.17 21.00
C ARG A 120 16.40 -9.25 19.63
N THR A 121 16.25 -10.48 19.14
CA THR A 121 15.21 -10.88 18.20
C THR A 121 13.85 -10.61 18.84
N ASN A 122 13.31 -9.42 18.58
CA ASN A 122 12.01 -8.97 19.04
C ASN A 122 10.93 -9.55 18.12
N THR A 123 10.38 -10.71 18.48
CA THR A 123 9.23 -11.29 17.80
C THR A 123 7.95 -10.58 18.22
N PHE A 124 7.11 -10.22 17.25
CA PHE A 124 5.81 -9.57 17.44
C PHE A 124 5.88 -8.19 18.12
N GLY A 125 6.63 -7.25 17.54
CA GLY A 125 6.93 -5.96 18.16
C GLY A 125 5.74 -4.99 18.31
N GLY A 126 4.65 -5.18 17.57
CA GLY A 126 3.43 -4.38 17.74
C GLY A 126 2.49 -4.44 16.54
N LEU A 127 1.32 -3.82 16.70
CA LEU A 127 0.28 -3.74 15.67
C LEU A 127 0.11 -2.33 15.15
N THR A 128 -0.31 -2.23 13.89
CA THR A 128 -0.65 -0.98 13.22
C THR A 128 -2.07 -1.09 12.68
N LEU A 129 -2.91 -0.10 12.95
CA LEU A 129 -4.25 0.03 12.38
C LEU A 129 -4.28 1.27 11.50
N ASN A 130 -4.84 1.17 10.30
CA ASN A 130 -5.02 2.32 9.41
C ASN A 130 -6.44 2.39 8.85
N PHE A 131 -6.97 3.60 8.77
CA PHE A 131 -8.26 3.94 8.19
C PHE A 131 -8.01 4.98 7.10
N LYS A 132 -8.11 4.55 5.84
CA LYS A 132 -7.74 5.35 4.67
C LYS A 132 -9.00 5.74 3.88
N LEU A 133 -9.25 7.05 3.84
CA LEU A 133 -10.17 7.72 2.92
C LEU A 133 -9.39 8.10 1.66
N GLY A 134 -9.92 7.79 0.47
CA GLY A 134 -9.24 8.04 -0.80
C GLY A 134 -10.16 8.12 -2.01
N SER A 135 -9.56 8.20 -3.19
CA SER A 135 -10.24 8.37 -4.49
C SER A 135 -11.22 9.55 -4.52
N LEU A 136 -10.87 10.67 -3.88
CA LEU A 136 -11.67 11.90 -3.90
C LEU A 136 -11.15 12.83 -5.01
N PRO A 137 -11.89 13.10 -6.10
CA PRO A 137 -11.41 13.98 -7.16
C PRO A 137 -11.32 15.44 -6.68
N LEU A 138 -10.16 16.06 -6.86
CA LEU A 138 -9.87 17.45 -6.52
C LEU A 138 -9.92 18.31 -7.79
N GLY A 139 -11.14 18.64 -8.22
CA GLY A 139 -11.41 19.45 -9.42
C GLY A 139 -11.23 18.72 -10.77
N SER A 140 -10.56 17.56 -10.80
CA SER A 140 -10.46 16.69 -11.98
C SER A 140 -10.33 15.22 -11.58
N GLU A 141 -10.58 14.29 -12.50
CA GLU A 141 -10.36 12.84 -12.25
C GLU A 141 -8.86 12.48 -12.14
N ASN A 142 -7.99 13.30 -12.76
CA ASN A 142 -6.54 13.16 -12.73
C ASN A 142 -5.91 13.55 -11.38
N VAL A 143 -6.54 14.41 -10.59
CA VAL A 143 -6.02 14.85 -9.28
C VAL A 143 -6.90 14.27 -8.18
N GLN A 144 -6.33 13.44 -7.32
CA GLN A 144 -7.07 12.72 -6.28
C GLN A 144 -6.51 13.04 -4.89
N GLY A 145 -7.42 13.30 -3.96
CA GLY A 145 -7.14 13.53 -2.55
C GLY A 145 -7.55 12.35 -1.67
N GLY A 146 -6.98 12.31 -0.47
CA GLY A 146 -7.32 11.35 0.56
C GLY A 146 -6.84 11.78 1.94
N ALA A 147 -7.21 11.02 2.95
CA ALA A 147 -6.73 11.16 4.32
C ALA A 147 -6.57 9.78 4.96
N MET A 148 -5.60 9.62 5.86
CA MET A 148 -5.33 8.35 6.54
C MET A 148 -5.08 8.60 8.02
N LEU A 149 -5.95 8.03 8.85
CA LEU A 149 -5.68 7.84 10.28
C LEU A 149 -4.83 6.58 10.44
N ASN A 150 -3.74 6.69 11.18
CA ASN A 150 -2.84 5.62 11.57
C ASN A 150 -2.79 5.54 13.11
N VAL A 151 -2.79 4.32 13.66
CA VAL A 151 -2.61 4.06 15.09
C VAL A 151 -1.63 2.90 15.23
N TYR A 152 -0.55 3.09 15.98
CA TYR A 152 0.39 2.03 16.35
C TYR A 152 0.23 1.67 17.82
N ALA A 153 0.23 0.37 18.11
CA ALA A 153 0.13 -0.23 19.43
C ALA A 153 1.37 -1.12 19.66
N PRO A 154 2.33 -0.71 20.51
CA PRO A 154 3.55 -1.47 20.75
C PRO A 154 3.28 -2.67 21.66
N PHE A 155 4.00 -3.77 21.41
CA PHE A 155 4.05 -4.93 22.30
C PHE A 155 5.47 -5.25 22.81
N THR A 156 6.51 -4.59 22.26
CA THR A 156 7.86 -4.63 22.81
C THR A 156 7.91 -4.04 24.24
N ARG A 157 9.03 -4.24 24.94
CA ARG A 157 9.42 -3.45 26.13
C ARG A 157 10.62 -2.52 25.88
N GLU A 158 11.09 -2.43 24.64
CA GLU A 158 12.27 -1.67 24.20
C GLU A 158 11.84 -0.38 23.49
N GLY A 159 11.86 0.74 24.21
CA GLY A 159 11.99 2.05 23.58
C GLY A 159 13.40 2.28 23.06
N ASN A 160 13.61 3.41 22.37
CA ASN A 160 14.94 4.00 22.16
C ASN A 160 15.94 3.03 21.51
N ILE A 161 15.55 2.53 20.33
CA ILE A 161 16.34 1.63 19.51
C ILE A 161 17.26 2.48 18.61
N PRO A 162 18.59 2.29 18.65
CA PRO A 162 19.51 2.97 17.72
C PRO A 162 19.33 2.43 16.29
N PHE A 163 19.74 3.20 15.28
CA PHE A 163 19.74 2.81 13.85
C PHE A 163 18.35 2.59 13.23
N VAL A 164 17.28 3.04 13.90
CA VAL A 164 15.93 3.18 13.36
C VAL A 164 15.36 4.57 13.65
N PRO A 165 14.40 5.07 12.84
CA PRO A 165 13.57 6.22 13.19
C PRO A 165 12.92 6.10 14.57
N TYR A 166 12.79 7.24 15.26
CA TYR A 166 12.39 7.30 16.66
C TYR A 166 11.14 6.49 16.99
N ARG A 167 11.27 5.62 18.00
CA ARG A 167 10.17 4.93 18.68
C ARG A 167 10.38 4.95 20.18
N SER A 168 9.39 5.48 20.88
CA SER A 168 9.29 5.55 22.34
C SER A 168 8.67 4.30 22.99
N ASN A 169 8.35 3.27 22.20
CA ASN A 169 7.56 2.12 22.64
C ASN A 169 6.25 2.55 23.36
N SER A 170 5.64 3.62 22.83
CA SER A 170 4.33 4.14 23.22
C SER A 170 3.30 3.82 22.15
N PHE A 171 2.01 4.00 22.46
CA PHE A 171 1.04 4.22 21.40
C PHE A 171 1.46 5.42 20.54
N GLU A 172 1.24 5.34 19.24
CA GLU A 172 1.49 6.44 18.29
C GLU A 172 0.23 6.65 17.45
N ILE A 173 -0.09 7.90 17.11
CA ILE A 173 -1.27 8.27 16.31
C ILE A 173 -0.84 9.23 15.20
N GLY A 174 -1.08 8.86 13.95
CA GLY A 174 -0.80 9.68 12.76
C GLY A 174 -2.07 10.10 12.04
N VAL A 175 -2.14 11.35 11.59
CA VAL A 175 -3.15 11.83 10.64
C VAL A 175 -2.42 12.37 9.42
N HIS A 176 -2.57 11.69 8.28
CA HIS A 176 -1.89 12.00 7.04
C HIS A 176 -2.90 12.47 5.98
N PHE A 177 -2.56 13.53 5.26
CA PHE A 177 -3.23 13.97 4.06
C PHE A 177 -2.49 13.43 2.84
N LEU A 178 -3.25 12.93 1.87
CA LEU A 178 -2.76 12.27 0.66
C LEU A 178 -3.19 13.08 -0.57
N THR A 179 -2.30 13.24 -1.53
CA THR A 179 -2.60 13.78 -2.85
C THR A 179 -1.90 12.93 -3.90
N SER A 180 -2.54 12.71 -5.04
CA SER A 180 -1.93 12.04 -6.18
C SER A 180 -2.41 12.63 -7.49
N ILE A 181 -1.48 12.86 -8.41
CA ILE A 181 -1.68 13.47 -9.72
C ILE A 181 -1.30 12.44 -10.77
N TYR A 182 -2.26 12.04 -11.59
CA TYR A 182 -2.11 11.03 -12.63
C TYR A 182 -2.16 11.67 -14.01
N THR A 183 -1.36 11.16 -14.93
CA THR A 183 -1.42 11.54 -16.36
C THR A 183 -2.71 11.06 -17.03
N ASP A 184 -3.28 9.96 -16.54
CA ASP A 184 -4.59 9.43 -16.92
C ASP A 184 -5.31 8.98 -15.64
N GLY A 185 -6.38 9.73 -15.29
CA GLY A 185 -7.23 9.48 -14.12
C GLY A 185 -8.30 8.40 -14.31
N LEU A 186 -8.51 7.90 -15.53
CA LEU A 186 -9.35 6.72 -15.78
C LEU A 186 -8.60 5.42 -15.44
N PHE A 187 -7.26 5.42 -15.55
CA PHE A 187 -6.41 4.28 -15.20
C PHE A 187 -5.23 4.64 -14.26
N PRO A 188 -5.47 5.13 -13.01
CA PRO A 188 -4.41 5.57 -12.08
C PRO A 188 -3.35 4.50 -11.73
N ASP A 189 -3.74 3.23 -11.73
CA ASP A 189 -2.83 2.10 -11.52
C ASP A 189 -1.85 1.88 -12.69
N ARG A 190 -2.15 2.40 -13.88
CA ARG A 190 -1.44 2.11 -15.14
C ARG A 190 -0.93 3.38 -15.84
N SER A 191 -0.99 4.54 -15.20
CA SER A 191 -0.52 5.82 -15.70
C SER A 191 0.61 6.40 -14.85
N LEU A 192 1.39 7.34 -15.41
CA LEU A 192 2.43 8.05 -14.65
C LEU A 192 1.74 8.84 -13.52
N GLY A 193 2.12 8.53 -12.28
CA GLY A 193 1.57 9.11 -11.06
C GLY A 193 2.63 9.86 -10.25
N PHE A 194 2.26 11.01 -9.71
CA PHE A 194 3.02 11.77 -8.71
C PHE A 194 2.23 11.78 -7.40
N HIS A 195 2.88 11.56 -6.27
CA HIS A 195 2.23 11.31 -4.98
C HIS A 195 2.85 12.20 -3.90
N ILE A 196 2.01 12.82 -3.07
CA ILE A 196 2.40 13.73 -2.00
C ILE A 196 1.65 13.35 -0.72
N ASN A 197 2.42 13.12 0.35
CA ASN A 197 1.93 12.81 1.68
C ASN A 197 2.47 13.84 2.68
N VAL A 198 1.58 14.42 3.49
CA VAL A 198 1.96 15.27 4.62
C VAL A 198 1.07 14.89 5.81
N GLY A 199 1.66 14.57 6.96
CA GLY A 199 0.88 14.16 8.12
C GLY A 199 1.50 14.54 9.45
N LEU A 200 0.63 14.81 10.42
CA LEU A 200 1.01 15.02 11.81
C LEU A 200 1.02 13.67 12.51
N HIS A 201 2.16 13.33 13.11
CA HIS A 201 2.39 12.09 13.81
C HIS A 201 2.70 12.36 15.27
N ASN A 202 2.09 11.61 16.18
CA ASN A 202 2.04 11.96 17.59
C ASN A 202 2.36 10.75 18.46
N TYR A 203 3.41 10.89 19.28
CA TYR A 203 3.88 9.85 20.18
C TYR A 203 3.23 10.07 21.56
N LEU A 204 2.50 9.08 22.09
CA LEU A 204 1.90 9.13 23.42
C LEU A 204 2.92 8.70 24.49
N ASN A 205 4.05 9.40 24.49
CA ASN A 205 5.32 8.95 25.06
C ASN A 205 5.67 9.53 26.43
N THR A 206 4.89 10.46 26.97
CA THR A 206 5.02 10.93 28.36
C THR A 206 5.07 9.74 29.32
N GLU A 207 5.94 9.82 30.34
CA GLU A 207 6.17 8.79 31.37
C GLU A 207 6.65 7.42 30.83
N ARG A 208 7.08 7.33 29.56
CA ARG A 208 7.74 6.12 29.04
C ARG A 208 9.23 6.15 29.34
N ASP A 209 9.72 5.03 29.86
CA ASP A 209 11.14 4.79 30.01
C ASP A 209 11.79 4.54 28.64
N VAL A 210 12.91 5.21 28.41
CA VAL A 210 13.79 5.06 27.24
C VAL A 210 15.23 4.74 27.63
N SER A 211 15.47 4.38 28.89
CA SER A 211 16.73 3.81 29.34
C SER A 211 17.01 2.46 28.67
N ARG A 212 18.27 2.03 28.77
CA ARG A 212 18.75 0.68 28.43
C ARG A 212 19.51 0.06 29.61
N SER A 213 19.37 0.65 30.80
CA SER A 213 19.94 0.20 32.07
C SER A 213 18.88 -0.60 32.84
N LEU A 214 19.31 -1.48 33.73
CA LEU A 214 18.40 -2.15 34.68
C LEU A 214 18.20 -1.32 35.95
N ASP A 215 19.16 -0.46 36.28
CA ASP A 215 19.25 0.22 37.57
C ASP A 215 18.81 1.70 37.51
N ASN A 216 18.88 2.34 36.33
CA ASN A 216 18.56 3.74 36.11
C ASN A 216 17.55 3.91 34.97
N THR A 217 16.35 4.43 35.27
CA THR A 217 15.31 4.73 34.27
C THR A 217 15.39 6.20 33.80
N TYR A 218 14.98 6.47 32.56
CA TYR A 218 14.81 7.83 32.03
C TYR A 218 13.40 7.98 31.45
N LEU A 219 12.52 8.61 32.21
CA LEU A 219 11.15 8.86 31.79
C LEU A 219 11.07 10.10 30.89
N ILE A 220 10.44 9.97 29.72
CA ILE A 220 10.16 11.09 28.83
C ILE A 220 9.17 12.05 29.52
N SER A 221 9.58 13.30 29.75
CA SER A 221 8.73 14.34 30.33
C SER A 221 7.75 14.98 29.34
N ASN A 222 8.14 15.10 28.07
CA ASN A 222 7.41 15.88 27.06
C ASN A 222 6.90 15.02 25.89
N ARG A 223 5.63 15.24 25.52
CA ARG A 223 4.98 14.59 24.38
C ARG A 223 5.68 14.97 23.06
N THR A 224 6.08 13.99 22.25
CA THR A 224 6.72 14.26 20.94
C THR A 224 5.71 14.34 19.80
N VAL A 225 5.92 15.30 18.89
CA VAL A 225 5.15 15.44 17.64
C VAL A 225 6.10 15.53 16.44
N GLY A 226 5.86 14.72 15.42
CA GLY A 226 6.55 14.73 14.14
C GLY A 226 5.65 15.18 13.00
N LEU A 227 6.22 15.84 12.00
CA LEU A 227 5.65 16.06 10.69
C LEU A 227 6.24 15.01 9.75
N ARG A 228 5.47 13.96 9.44
CA ARG A 228 5.85 12.92 8.48
C ARG A 228 5.50 13.37 7.07
N THR A 229 6.49 13.35 6.17
CA THR A 229 6.32 13.73 4.77
C THR A 229 6.79 12.61 3.85
N ALA A 230 6.11 12.40 2.73
CA ALA A 230 6.65 11.61 1.62
C ALA A 230 6.26 12.21 0.26
N LEU A 231 7.15 12.06 -0.71
CA LEU A 231 6.99 12.47 -2.10
C LEU A 231 7.38 11.29 -2.98
N GLY A 232 6.66 11.00 -4.04
CA GLY A 232 7.03 9.89 -4.92
C GLY A 232 6.48 9.99 -6.33
N VAL A 233 7.13 9.28 -7.25
CA VAL A 233 6.75 9.16 -8.65
C VAL A 233 6.71 7.68 -9.06
N LYS A 234 5.63 7.30 -9.75
CA LYS A 234 5.34 5.95 -10.25
C LYS A 234 5.33 5.96 -11.78
N TYR A 235 6.24 5.25 -12.42
CA TYR A 235 6.21 4.97 -13.86
C TYR A 235 5.86 3.50 -14.12
N PRO A 236 4.56 3.19 -14.31
CA PRO A 236 4.11 1.82 -14.53
C PRO A 236 4.39 1.34 -15.96
N THR A 237 4.69 0.06 -16.12
CA THR A 237 4.73 -0.63 -17.42
C THR A 237 3.74 -1.80 -17.44
N THR A 238 3.79 -2.67 -18.45
CA THR A 238 2.95 -3.88 -18.46
C THR A 238 3.24 -4.81 -17.27
N TYR A 239 4.53 -4.98 -16.91
CA TYR A 239 4.98 -6.03 -15.98
C TYR A 239 5.83 -5.53 -14.80
N VAL A 240 6.37 -4.31 -14.87
CA VAL A 240 7.23 -3.73 -13.82
C VAL A 240 6.85 -2.26 -13.61
N ASP A 241 6.56 -1.86 -12.39
CA ASP A 241 6.35 -0.46 -12.03
C ASP A 241 7.65 0.09 -11.45
N PHE A 242 8.29 1.01 -12.15
CA PHE A 242 9.47 1.72 -11.64
C PHE A 242 9.03 2.89 -10.78
N PHE A 243 9.74 3.15 -9.68
CA PHE A 243 9.42 4.26 -8.81
C PHE A 243 10.65 4.89 -8.17
N ALA A 244 10.51 6.16 -7.82
CA ALA A 244 11.42 6.86 -6.92
C ALA A 244 10.59 7.61 -5.88
N GLU A 245 11.08 7.70 -4.65
CA GLU A 245 10.41 8.40 -3.56
C GLU A 245 11.41 8.99 -2.56
N ALA A 246 10.98 10.02 -1.84
CA ALA A 246 11.64 10.55 -0.65
C ALA A 246 10.65 10.51 0.50
N SER A 247 11.09 10.08 1.69
CA SER A 247 10.24 10.03 2.89
C SER A 247 11.02 10.35 4.16
N GLY A 248 10.38 11.02 5.11
CA GLY A 248 11.06 11.59 6.27
C GLY A 248 10.12 12.04 7.38
N GLU A 249 10.70 12.42 8.50
CA GLU A 249 10.02 12.95 9.68
C GLU A 249 10.81 14.13 10.27
N PHE A 250 10.11 15.21 10.58
CA PHE A 250 10.65 16.44 11.16
C PHE A 250 9.94 16.73 12.48
N PHE A 251 10.66 16.85 13.58
CA PHE A 251 10.06 17.05 14.90
C PHE A 251 9.65 18.50 15.13
N ILE A 252 8.39 18.71 15.48
CA ILE A 252 7.78 20.04 15.64
C ILE A 252 7.40 20.30 17.11
N GLY A 253 7.78 21.47 17.62
CA GLY A 253 7.67 21.78 19.05
C GLY A 253 8.66 20.95 19.87
N SER A 254 8.16 20.00 20.65
CA SER A 254 8.95 19.12 21.52
C SER A 254 9.61 17.97 20.77
N ARG A 255 10.86 18.19 20.32
CA ARG A 255 11.78 17.12 19.88
C ARG A 255 11.95 16.05 20.97
N PRO A 256 12.34 14.80 20.64
CA PRO A 256 12.67 13.80 21.64
C PRO A 256 13.78 14.29 22.61
N PRO A 257 13.79 13.84 23.88
CA PRO A 257 14.78 14.27 24.88
C PRO A 257 16.24 14.05 24.49
N THR A 258 17.18 14.75 25.13
CA THR A 258 18.60 14.77 24.74
C THR A 258 19.31 13.41 24.69
N PRO A 259 19.06 12.42 25.58
CA PRO A 259 19.72 11.12 25.49
C PRO A 259 19.02 10.14 24.52
N VAL A 260 18.02 10.55 23.74
CA VAL A 260 17.29 9.63 22.84
C VAL A 260 18.01 9.49 21.49
N TYR A 261 18.15 8.26 20.98
CA TYR A 261 18.66 7.98 19.63
C TYR A 261 17.67 8.44 18.55
N GLY A 262 18.19 9.01 17.46
CA GLY A 262 17.38 9.34 16.29
C GLY A 262 16.36 10.44 16.57
N ARG A 263 16.80 11.47 17.31
CA ARG A 263 16.00 12.62 17.76
C ARG A 263 16.10 13.85 16.85
N GLU A 264 17.03 13.80 15.91
CA GLU A 264 17.20 14.70 14.78
C GLU A 264 16.16 14.42 13.66
N ASP A 265 16.00 15.37 12.75
CA ASP A 265 15.07 15.25 11.63
C ASP A 265 15.72 14.45 10.49
N TYR A 266 14.96 13.61 9.78
CA TYR A 266 15.52 12.70 8.76
C TYR A 266 14.71 12.65 7.46
N VAL A 267 15.43 12.34 6.36
CA VAL A 267 14.85 12.02 5.05
C VAL A 267 15.67 10.90 4.41
N TYR A 268 15.00 9.83 3.97
CA TYR A 268 15.55 8.87 3.01
C TYR A 268 15.03 9.20 1.61
N ALA A 269 15.88 9.10 0.60
CA ALA A 269 15.48 9.01 -0.80
C ALA A 269 15.73 7.58 -1.30
N GLY A 270 14.86 7.04 -2.15
CA GLY A 270 15.00 5.69 -2.66
C GLY A 270 14.46 5.48 -4.06
N ILE A 271 15.03 4.48 -4.75
CA ILE A 271 14.69 4.08 -6.12
C ILE A 271 14.40 2.59 -6.16
N GLY A 272 13.34 2.18 -6.86
CA GLY A 272 12.83 0.83 -6.79
C GLY A 272 12.00 0.39 -7.98
N ALA A 273 11.63 -0.89 -7.96
CA ALA A 273 10.82 -1.56 -8.97
C ALA A 273 9.86 -2.56 -8.31
N ARG A 274 8.63 -2.62 -8.82
CA ARG A 274 7.61 -3.61 -8.44
C ARG A 274 7.27 -4.47 -9.66
N GLY A 275 7.77 -5.71 -9.69
CA GLY A 275 7.39 -6.70 -10.69
C GLY A 275 6.01 -7.29 -10.38
N ARG A 276 5.18 -7.46 -11.41
CA ARG A 276 3.85 -8.09 -11.35
C ARG A 276 3.82 -9.41 -12.14
N PRO A 277 4.46 -10.48 -11.65
CA PRO A 277 4.54 -11.78 -12.35
C PRO A 277 3.18 -12.45 -12.58
N LEU A 278 2.16 -12.14 -11.76
CA LEU A 278 0.76 -12.52 -11.97
C LEU A 278 -0.12 -11.32 -11.61
N GLU A 279 -1.34 -11.24 -12.14
CA GLU A 279 -2.23 -10.08 -11.92
C GLU A 279 -2.71 -9.90 -10.47
N TRP A 280 -2.49 -10.91 -9.62
CA TRP A 280 -2.75 -10.90 -8.18
C TRP A 280 -1.47 -10.94 -7.34
N LEU A 281 -0.28 -10.94 -7.93
CA LEU A 281 1.00 -11.16 -7.23
C LEU A 281 2.02 -10.11 -7.65
N SER A 282 2.45 -9.29 -6.69
CA SER A 282 3.54 -8.32 -6.84
C SER A 282 4.75 -8.72 -6.00
N VAL A 283 5.95 -8.42 -6.52
CA VAL A 283 7.23 -8.48 -5.80
C VAL A 283 7.90 -7.13 -5.96
N GLU A 284 8.35 -6.52 -4.88
CA GLU A 284 8.96 -5.19 -4.89
C GLU A 284 10.37 -5.19 -4.29
N LEU A 285 11.22 -4.28 -4.78
CA LEU A 285 12.58 -4.02 -4.31
C LEU A 285 12.88 -2.53 -4.46
N VAL A 286 13.58 -1.91 -3.50
CA VAL A 286 13.96 -0.49 -3.47
C VAL A 286 15.27 -0.32 -2.69
N GLY A 287 16.20 0.48 -3.19
CA GLY A 287 17.33 0.97 -2.39
C GLY A 287 16.96 2.30 -1.75
N GLU A 288 16.98 2.41 -0.43
CA GLU A 288 16.77 3.65 0.34
C GLU A 288 18.12 4.17 0.87
N PHE A 289 18.39 5.47 0.71
CA PHE A 289 19.63 6.16 1.10
C PHE A 289 19.31 7.38 1.97
N LEU A 290 20.11 7.62 3.02
CA LEU A 290 19.92 8.75 3.93
C LEU A 290 20.39 10.06 3.27
N VAL A 291 19.51 11.06 3.21
CA VAL A 291 19.77 12.39 2.62
C VAL A 291 19.76 13.50 3.67
N LEU A 292 18.92 13.37 4.69
CA LEU A 292 18.89 14.23 5.89
C LEU A 292 18.88 13.34 7.14
N GLY A 293 19.43 13.82 8.25
CA GLY A 293 19.71 13.02 9.45
C GLY A 293 21.16 12.54 9.53
N ALA A 294 22.06 13.12 8.73
CA ALA A 294 23.50 12.81 8.72
C ALA A 294 24.31 13.48 9.86
N THR A 295 23.63 14.07 10.84
CA THR A 295 24.24 14.72 12.01
C THR A 295 23.49 14.28 13.25
N ASN A 296 24.14 13.42 14.04
CA ASN A 296 23.67 13.00 15.36
C ASN A 296 23.47 14.21 16.30
N THR A 297 22.35 14.23 17.03
CA THR A 297 22.08 15.24 18.07
C THR A 297 21.78 14.66 19.45
N THR A 298 22.06 13.37 19.65
CA THR A 298 21.95 12.67 20.93
C THR A 298 23.12 13.04 21.84
N ASN A 299 22.82 13.42 23.08
CA ASN A 299 23.84 13.68 24.10
C ASN A 299 24.11 12.39 24.89
N TYR A 300 25.22 11.74 24.58
CA TYR A 300 25.63 10.50 25.25
C TYR A 300 26.27 10.73 26.64
N GLU A 301 26.78 11.93 26.93
CA GLU A 301 27.28 12.27 28.27
C GLU A 301 26.12 12.23 29.29
N SER A 302 24.97 12.82 28.93
CA SER A 302 23.74 12.74 29.75
C SER A 302 23.06 11.37 29.65
N GLY A 303 23.32 10.62 28.57
CA GLY A 303 22.79 9.28 28.32
C GLY A 303 23.52 8.13 29.01
N ALA A 304 24.80 8.28 29.35
CA ALA A 304 25.66 7.18 29.80
C ALA A 304 25.14 6.47 31.05
N GLN A 305 24.62 7.23 32.04
CA GLN A 305 23.99 6.69 33.25
C GLN A 305 22.76 5.81 32.97
N TYR A 306 22.11 6.00 31.81
CA TYR A 306 20.95 5.24 31.34
C TYR A 306 21.34 4.16 30.31
N ASN A 307 22.64 3.88 30.15
CA ASN A 307 23.21 2.97 29.15
C ASN A 307 22.88 3.39 27.70
N ILE A 308 22.92 4.69 27.44
CA ILE A 308 22.76 5.29 26.11
C ILE A 308 24.09 5.95 25.73
N ILE A 309 24.70 5.45 24.67
CA ILE A 309 26.12 5.60 24.34
C ILE A 309 26.29 5.77 22.83
N ASP A 310 27.41 6.34 22.38
CA ASP A 310 27.70 6.29 20.95
C ASP A 310 28.02 4.85 20.53
N LEU A 311 27.40 4.43 19.44
CA LEU A 311 27.55 3.11 18.83
C LEU A 311 28.09 3.22 17.39
N SER A 312 28.33 4.44 16.89
CA SER A 312 28.50 4.76 15.47
C SER A 312 29.82 5.49 15.25
N ALA A 313 30.84 4.81 14.71
CA ALA A 313 32.11 5.46 14.37
C ALA A 313 31.93 6.58 13.31
N SER A 314 30.81 6.55 12.57
CA SER A 314 30.37 7.58 11.63
C SER A 314 29.54 8.73 12.26
N ASN A 315 29.28 8.72 13.57
CA ASN A 315 28.44 9.69 14.29
C ASN A 315 27.03 9.88 13.67
N LEU A 316 26.33 8.76 13.45
CA LEU A 316 24.98 8.68 12.88
C LEU A 316 24.06 7.83 13.77
N ASN A 317 22.84 8.31 14.08
CA ASN A 317 21.80 7.45 14.68
C ASN A 317 20.97 6.66 13.65
N TYR A 318 21.19 6.88 12.36
CA TYR A 318 20.44 6.25 11.27
C TYR A 318 21.35 5.48 10.32
N VAL A 319 20.79 4.44 9.68
CA VAL A 319 21.52 3.67 8.67
C VAL A 319 21.72 4.53 7.41
N PRO A 320 22.95 4.66 6.87
CA PRO A 320 23.20 5.52 5.70
C PRO A 320 22.54 5.00 4.42
N PHE A 321 22.25 3.70 4.36
CA PHE A 321 21.46 3.05 3.31
C PHE A 321 20.69 1.86 3.89
N LYS A 322 19.72 1.32 3.16
CA LYS A 322 19.04 0.03 3.42
C LYS A 322 18.39 -0.47 2.11
N ILE A 323 18.34 -1.80 1.91
CA ILE A 323 17.82 -2.43 0.67
C ILE A 323 16.49 -3.11 0.95
N SER A 324 15.39 -2.42 0.65
CA SER A 324 14.02 -2.80 0.98
C SER A 324 13.28 -3.51 -0.15
N GLY A 325 12.15 -4.16 0.17
CA GLY A 325 11.39 -4.99 -0.76
C GLY A 325 10.27 -5.78 -0.07
N GLY A 326 9.61 -6.66 -0.81
CA GLY A 326 8.50 -7.46 -0.28
C GLY A 326 7.69 -8.21 -1.33
N VAL A 327 6.66 -8.90 -0.86
CA VAL A 327 5.66 -9.62 -1.66
C VAL A 327 4.27 -9.10 -1.30
N ARG A 328 3.41 -8.89 -2.30
CA ARG A 328 1.99 -8.55 -2.13
C ARG A 328 1.09 -9.49 -2.93
N MET A 329 -0.02 -9.91 -2.34
CA MET A 329 -1.08 -10.72 -2.95
C MET A 329 -2.41 -9.96 -2.92
N ASP A 330 -2.97 -9.66 -4.08
CA ASP A 330 -4.17 -8.84 -4.27
C ASP A 330 -5.37 -9.73 -4.63
N ILE A 331 -6.08 -10.21 -3.60
CA ILE A 331 -7.28 -11.04 -3.74
C ILE A 331 -8.50 -10.12 -3.91
N SER A 332 -8.65 -9.61 -5.13
CA SER A 332 -9.88 -8.94 -5.56
C SER A 332 -11.05 -9.92 -5.70
N ARG A 333 -12.29 -9.46 -5.45
CA ARG A 333 -13.52 -10.19 -5.83
C ARG A 333 -13.73 -10.21 -7.35
N ARG A 334 -12.76 -10.76 -8.09
CA ARG A 334 -12.94 -11.18 -9.49
C ARG A 334 -13.85 -12.41 -9.53
N PHE A 335 -15.15 -12.18 -9.35
CA PHE A 335 -16.16 -12.97 -10.05
C PHE A 335 -15.98 -12.64 -11.52
N SER A 336 -15.07 -13.38 -12.17
CA SER A 336 -14.71 -13.19 -13.56
C SER A 336 -15.99 -13.28 -14.40
N ILE A 337 -16.45 -12.13 -14.90
CA ILE A 337 -17.43 -12.08 -15.97
C ILE A 337 -16.71 -12.65 -17.20
N PHE A 338 -16.76 -13.98 -17.33
CA PHE A 338 -16.40 -14.70 -18.54
C PHE A 338 -17.44 -14.37 -19.61
N THR A 339 -17.38 -13.13 -20.13
CA THR A 339 -18.04 -12.80 -21.38
C THR A 339 -17.46 -13.73 -22.44
N ASN A 340 -18.31 -14.44 -23.17
CA ASN A 340 -17.89 -15.31 -24.28
C ASN A 340 -17.42 -14.51 -25.52
N THR A 341 -17.01 -13.25 -25.34
CA THR A 341 -16.46 -12.36 -26.37
C THR A 341 -15.14 -12.89 -26.94
N GLU A 342 -14.26 -13.44 -26.09
CA GLU A 342 -13.04 -14.15 -26.55
C GLU A 342 -13.37 -15.42 -27.37
N ASN A 343 -14.55 -16.03 -27.22
CA ASN A 343 -14.93 -17.22 -27.98
C ASN A 343 -15.68 -16.91 -29.28
N TYR A 344 -16.60 -15.93 -29.28
CA TYR A 344 -17.40 -15.61 -30.47
C TYR A 344 -16.67 -14.73 -31.49
N SER A 345 -15.74 -13.86 -31.07
CA SER A 345 -15.02 -12.96 -31.98
C SER A 345 -13.77 -13.58 -32.61
N ASP A 346 -12.94 -14.28 -31.82
CA ASP A 346 -11.62 -14.77 -32.27
C ASP A 346 -11.70 -16.08 -33.11
N GLN A 347 -12.82 -16.80 -33.08
CA GLN A 347 -12.95 -18.12 -33.75
C GLN A 347 -13.54 -18.08 -35.16
N ASN A 348 -14.37 -17.08 -35.48
CA ASN A 348 -15.15 -17.06 -36.73
C ASN A 348 -14.62 -16.10 -37.82
N ASP A 349 -13.69 -15.21 -37.49
CA ASP A 349 -13.10 -14.26 -38.46
C ASP A 349 -11.57 -14.27 -38.39
N PRO A 350 -10.88 -15.08 -39.21
CA PRO A 350 -9.42 -15.15 -39.21
C PRO A 350 -8.73 -13.86 -39.71
N ALA A 351 -9.46 -12.90 -40.29
CA ALA A 351 -8.93 -11.59 -40.64
C ALA A 351 -8.93 -10.62 -39.44
N LYS A 352 -9.67 -10.92 -38.35
CA LYS A 352 -9.74 -10.11 -37.12
C LYS A 352 -8.95 -10.71 -35.96
N GLN A 353 -7.73 -11.19 -36.21
CA GLN A 353 -6.80 -11.48 -35.10
C GLN A 353 -6.43 -10.17 -34.39
N PHE A 354 -7.09 -9.87 -33.27
CA PHE A 354 -6.79 -8.68 -32.48
C PHE A 354 -5.31 -8.60 -32.09
N SER A 355 -4.74 -7.41 -32.23
CA SER A 355 -3.37 -7.13 -31.81
C SER A 355 -3.20 -7.45 -30.31
N PRO A 356 -1.96 -7.74 -29.84
CA PRO A 356 -1.74 -8.02 -28.41
C PRO A 356 -2.23 -6.89 -27.50
N ASP A 357 -2.20 -5.64 -27.98
CA ASP A 357 -2.66 -4.47 -27.24
C ASP A 357 -4.17 -4.24 -27.36
N GLU A 358 -4.82 -4.55 -28.48
CA GLU A 358 -6.29 -4.55 -28.58
C GLU A 358 -6.90 -5.67 -27.72
N ARG A 359 -6.28 -6.85 -27.64
CA ARG A 359 -6.66 -7.90 -26.65
C ARG A 359 -6.49 -7.39 -25.21
N ARG A 360 -5.40 -6.68 -24.91
CA ARG A 360 -5.20 -6.01 -23.59
C ARG A 360 -6.25 -4.92 -23.33
N ARG A 361 -6.72 -4.19 -24.35
CA ARG A 361 -7.83 -3.22 -24.24
C ARG A 361 -9.15 -3.92 -23.95
N ASN A 362 -9.51 -4.96 -24.72
CA ASN A 362 -10.77 -5.67 -24.53
C ASN A 362 -10.87 -6.23 -23.10
N LYS A 363 -9.77 -6.76 -22.55
CA LYS A 363 -9.71 -7.14 -21.13
C LYS A 363 -9.87 -5.96 -20.16
N ARG A 364 -9.25 -4.80 -20.41
CA ARG A 364 -9.45 -3.58 -19.61
C ARG A 364 -10.88 -3.04 -19.69
N ILE A 365 -11.57 -3.22 -20.82
CA ILE A 365 -12.98 -2.86 -20.97
C ILE A 365 -13.83 -3.69 -19.99
N LEU A 366 -13.54 -4.99 -19.84
CA LEU A 366 -14.18 -5.82 -18.82
C LEU A 366 -13.84 -5.36 -17.39
N ASP A 367 -12.59 -5.00 -17.09
CA ASP A 367 -12.22 -4.40 -15.79
C ASP A 367 -13.08 -3.15 -15.49
N VAL A 368 -13.30 -2.26 -16.48
CA VAL A 368 -14.13 -1.04 -16.36
C VAL A 368 -15.61 -1.36 -16.17
N LEU A 369 -16.19 -2.27 -16.97
CA LEU A 369 -17.60 -2.65 -16.84
C LEU A 369 -17.89 -3.18 -15.44
N ASP A 370 -17.03 -4.06 -14.92
CA ASP A 370 -17.17 -4.68 -13.61
C ASP A 370 -16.98 -3.66 -12.45
N GLU A 371 -16.21 -2.58 -12.64
CA GLU A 371 -16.16 -1.45 -11.70
C GLU A 371 -17.39 -0.53 -11.78
N ARG A 372 -17.89 -0.27 -13.00
CA ARG A 372 -18.98 0.70 -13.25
C ARG A 372 -20.38 0.09 -13.07
N THR A 373 -20.55 -1.23 -13.15
CA THR A 373 -21.79 -1.94 -12.79
C THR A 373 -22.22 -1.66 -11.34
N ASP A 374 -21.27 -1.35 -10.45
CA ASP A 374 -21.53 -0.94 -9.07
C ASP A 374 -22.33 0.39 -9.00
N ASP A 375 -22.19 1.28 -10.00
CA ASP A 375 -23.00 2.50 -10.14
C ASP A 375 -24.46 2.20 -10.56
N LEU A 376 -24.70 1.11 -11.30
CA LEU A 376 -26.05 0.67 -11.68
C LEU A 376 -26.75 -0.06 -10.52
N ASN A 377 -25.96 -0.75 -9.68
CA ASN A 377 -26.42 -1.32 -8.41
C ASN A 377 -26.90 -0.22 -7.46
N GLU A 378 -26.27 0.97 -7.47
CA GLU A 378 -26.72 2.14 -6.71
C GLU A 378 -28.07 2.68 -7.23
N ILE A 379 -28.19 2.93 -8.54
CA ILE A 379 -29.45 3.35 -9.19
C ILE A 379 -30.60 2.36 -8.90
N TYR A 380 -30.34 1.05 -9.00
CA TYR A 380 -31.32 0.01 -8.67
C TYR A 380 -31.74 0.04 -7.19
N ARG A 381 -30.80 0.24 -6.27
CA ARG A 381 -31.11 0.32 -4.82
C ARG A 381 -31.98 1.53 -4.50
N ASP A 382 -31.77 2.66 -5.16
CA ASP A 382 -32.58 3.85 -4.98
C ASP A 382 -33.97 3.71 -5.60
N ALA A 383 -34.08 3.10 -6.78
CA ALA A 383 -35.38 2.72 -7.34
C ALA A 383 -36.14 1.73 -6.44
N ARG A 384 -35.45 0.73 -5.88
CA ARG A 384 -36.05 -0.30 -5.02
C ARG A 384 -36.38 0.19 -3.60
N ARG A 385 -35.92 1.38 -3.20
CA ARG A 385 -36.43 2.11 -2.03
C ARG A 385 -37.81 2.75 -2.27
N LEU A 386 -38.22 2.86 -3.53
CA LEU A 386 -39.53 3.40 -3.95
C LEU A 386 -40.49 2.28 -4.38
N ASP A 387 -39.97 1.18 -4.94
CA ASP A 387 -40.72 -0.01 -5.36
C ASP A 387 -39.97 -1.29 -4.92
N GLU A 388 -40.32 -1.86 -3.77
CA GLU A 388 -39.66 -3.08 -3.25
C GLU A 388 -39.83 -4.30 -4.17
N SER A 389 -40.84 -4.28 -5.05
CA SER A 389 -41.17 -5.36 -6.00
C SER A 389 -40.33 -5.33 -7.28
N LEU A 390 -39.53 -4.28 -7.48
CA LEU A 390 -38.65 -4.12 -8.64
C LEU A 390 -37.54 -5.19 -8.63
N GLU A 391 -37.74 -6.26 -9.41
CA GLU A 391 -36.74 -7.30 -9.68
C GLU A 391 -36.77 -7.65 -11.18
N GLY A 392 -35.69 -8.22 -11.72
CA GLY A 392 -35.63 -8.59 -13.14
C GLY A 392 -34.23 -8.56 -13.75
N LYS A 393 -34.15 -8.52 -15.07
CA LYS A 393 -32.90 -8.57 -15.83
C LYS A 393 -32.88 -7.50 -16.91
N VAL A 394 -31.76 -6.81 -17.06
CA VAL A 394 -31.58 -5.84 -18.16
C VAL A 394 -30.40 -6.28 -19.02
N TYR A 395 -30.59 -6.24 -20.33
CA TYR A 395 -29.61 -6.64 -21.34
C TYR A 395 -29.23 -5.43 -22.19
N PHE A 396 -27.96 -4.99 -22.10
CA PHE A 396 -27.45 -3.86 -22.88
C PHE A 396 -26.61 -4.31 -24.07
N GLU A 397 -26.87 -3.71 -25.22
CA GLU A 397 -25.92 -3.58 -26.32
C GLU A 397 -25.08 -2.32 -26.10
N LEU A 398 -23.75 -2.45 -26.14
CA LEU A 398 -22.80 -1.34 -26.02
C LEU A 398 -21.90 -1.26 -27.26
N LEU A 399 -21.78 -0.08 -27.86
CA LEU A 399 -20.74 0.25 -28.85
C LEU A 399 -19.72 1.16 -28.17
N ILE A 400 -18.51 0.66 -27.96
CA ILE A 400 -17.40 1.39 -27.35
C ILE A 400 -16.47 1.85 -28.47
N GLY A 401 -16.38 3.16 -28.67
CA GLY A 401 -15.56 3.74 -29.72
C GLY A 401 -14.06 3.51 -29.48
N LYS A 402 -13.28 3.56 -30.55
CA LYS A 402 -11.81 3.58 -30.52
C LYS A 402 -11.23 4.72 -29.68
N ASP A 403 -11.99 5.79 -29.43
CA ASP A 403 -11.66 6.89 -28.53
C ASP A 403 -12.02 6.64 -27.05
N GLY A 404 -12.47 5.43 -26.71
CA GLY A 404 -12.83 5.04 -25.35
C GLY A 404 -14.18 5.59 -24.87
N SER A 405 -15.02 6.19 -25.73
CA SER A 405 -16.36 6.66 -25.35
C SER A 405 -17.46 5.66 -25.68
N THR A 406 -18.51 5.61 -24.86
CA THR A 406 -19.77 4.93 -25.23
C THR A 406 -20.40 5.66 -26.42
N LYS A 407 -20.34 5.07 -27.62
CA LYS A 407 -20.98 5.60 -28.85
C LYS A 407 -22.45 5.22 -28.96
N ARG A 408 -22.81 4.05 -28.44
CA ARG A 408 -24.19 3.56 -28.31
C ARG A 408 -24.30 2.77 -27.02
N ALA A 409 -25.35 3.01 -26.24
CA ALA A 409 -25.82 2.08 -25.23
C ALA A 409 -27.34 1.98 -25.38
N ARG A 410 -27.83 0.76 -25.53
CA ARG A 410 -29.24 0.45 -25.78
C ARG A 410 -29.66 -0.75 -24.95
N VAL A 411 -30.79 -0.64 -24.25
CA VAL A 411 -31.49 -1.83 -23.71
C VAL A 411 -32.05 -2.62 -24.89
N LEU A 412 -31.64 -3.87 -25.02
CA LEU A 412 -32.19 -4.83 -25.99
C LEU A 412 -33.45 -5.50 -25.43
N VAL A 413 -33.37 -5.92 -24.17
CA VAL A 413 -34.42 -6.61 -23.42
C VAL A 413 -34.36 -6.15 -21.97
N SER A 414 -35.52 -5.90 -21.38
CA SER A 414 -35.71 -5.82 -19.93
C SER A 414 -36.72 -6.88 -19.50
N THR A 415 -36.60 -7.35 -18.26
CA THR A 415 -37.59 -8.20 -17.59
C THR A 415 -37.99 -7.63 -16.23
N PHE A 416 -37.83 -6.32 -16.02
CA PHE A 416 -38.49 -5.64 -14.91
C PHE A 416 -40.02 -5.69 -15.09
N ASN A 417 -40.76 -5.62 -13.98
CA ASN A 417 -42.20 -5.39 -14.00
C ASN A 417 -42.52 -4.08 -14.73
N GLU A 418 -43.66 -3.98 -15.41
CA GLU A 418 -44.07 -2.79 -16.19
C GLU A 418 -44.54 -1.61 -15.30
N THR A 419 -43.74 -1.24 -14.29
CA THR A 419 -44.00 -0.09 -13.41
C THR A 419 -43.36 1.18 -13.96
N PRO A 420 -43.90 2.39 -13.69
CA PRO A 420 -43.26 3.65 -14.06
C PRO A 420 -41.85 3.79 -13.48
N ILE A 421 -41.61 3.21 -12.30
CA ILE A 421 -40.31 3.22 -11.61
C ILE A 421 -39.31 2.32 -12.35
N ALA A 422 -39.71 1.15 -12.85
CA ALA A 422 -38.87 0.33 -13.73
C ALA A 422 -38.43 1.07 -15.00
N SER A 423 -39.39 1.70 -15.71
CA SER A 423 -39.10 2.48 -16.92
C SER A 423 -38.15 3.66 -16.66
N GLN A 424 -38.32 4.36 -15.54
CA GLN A 424 -37.40 5.43 -15.12
C GLN A 424 -36.00 4.87 -14.77
N THR A 425 -35.95 3.70 -14.12
CA THR A 425 -34.71 3.02 -13.73
C THR A 425 -33.87 2.62 -14.95
N GLU A 426 -34.50 2.01 -15.95
CA GLU A 426 -33.84 1.66 -17.22
C GLU A 426 -33.29 2.88 -17.95
N ARG A 427 -34.04 3.99 -17.96
CA ARG A 427 -33.58 5.24 -18.56
C ARG A 427 -32.35 5.78 -17.82
N LEU A 428 -32.40 5.88 -16.49
CA LEU A 428 -31.28 6.33 -15.66
C LEU A 428 -30.04 5.43 -15.79
N MET A 429 -30.22 4.11 -15.87
CA MET A 429 -29.13 3.17 -16.16
C MET A 429 -28.53 3.40 -17.55
N THR A 430 -29.38 3.60 -18.57
CA THR A 430 -28.94 3.85 -19.95
C THR A 430 -28.16 5.16 -20.05
N GLU A 431 -28.70 6.25 -19.51
CA GLU A 431 -28.05 7.56 -19.38
C GLU A 431 -26.69 7.42 -18.66
N LYS A 432 -26.65 6.69 -17.54
CA LYS A 432 -25.42 6.44 -16.78
C LYS A 432 -24.38 5.68 -17.59
N VAL A 433 -24.76 4.63 -18.32
CA VAL A 433 -23.84 3.85 -19.18
C VAL A 433 -23.32 4.67 -20.37
N GLN A 434 -24.11 5.61 -20.90
CA GLN A 434 -23.65 6.56 -21.92
C GLN A 434 -22.55 7.51 -21.42
N THR A 435 -22.48 7.77 -20.11
CA THR A 435 -21.36 8.55 -19.52
C THR A 435 -20.06 7.75 -19.33
N TRP A 436 -20.07 6.43 -19.52
CA TRP A 436 -18.90 5.59 -19.23
C TRP A 436 -17.74 5.85 -20.20
N ARG A 437 -16.52 5.66 -19.67
CA ARG A 437 -15.25 5.86 -20.37
C ARG A 437 -14.36 4.64 -20.19
N TYR A 438 -13.68 4.29 -21.27
CA TYR A 438 -12.94 3.06 -21.48
C TYR A 438 -11.55 3.38 -22.04
N PRO A 439 -10.62 2.42 -22.14
CA PRO A 439 -9.36 2.66 -22.84
C PRO A 439 -9.62 2.86 -24.33
N ALA A 440 -8.96 3.85 -24.91
CA ALA A 440 -8.84 4.01 -26.36
C ALA A 440 -8.12 2.79 -26.99
N GLY A 441 -8.31 2.58 -28.29
CA GLY A 441 -7.79 1.44 -29.03
C GLY A 441 -7.78 1.62 -30.53
N GLU A 442 -7.60 0.50 -31.23
CA GLU A 442 -7.49 0.48 -32.69
C GLU A 442 -8.88 0.48 -33.36
N ASN A 443 -9.85 -0.23 -32.77
CA ASN A 443 -11.17 -0.49 -33.36
C ASN A 443 -12.34 -0.04 -32.46
N ASP A 444 -13.52 0.11 -33.04
CA ASP A 444 -14.75 0.16 -32.25
C ASP A 444 -15.13 -1.26 -31.80
N LEU A 445 -15.51 -1.43 -30.53
CA LEU A 445 -15.89 -2.72 -29.95
C LEU A 445 -17.41 -2.76 -29.70
N VAL A 446 -18.09 -3.74 -30.29
CA VAL A 446 -19.48 -4.07 -29.95
C VAL A 446 -19.48 -5.12 -28.84
N LEU A 447 -20.25 -4.87 -27.79
CA LEU A 447 -20.61 -5.83 -26.74
C LEU A 447 -22.11 -6.03 -26.82
N GLU A 448 -22.54 -7.11 -27.47
CA GLU A 448 -23.94 -7.32 -27.83
C GLU A 448 -24.84 -7.61 -26.61
N ILE A 449 -24.28 -8.24 -25.57
CA ILE A 449 -25.07 -8.72 -24.41
C ILE A 449 -24.30 -8.49 -23.09
N LEU A 450 -24.41 -7.30 -22.51
CA LEU A 450 -24.18 -7.10 -21.06
C LEU A 450 -25.49 -7.38 -20.31
N ARG A 451 -25.62 -8.61 -19.78
CA ARG A 451 -26.72 -9.03 -18.89
C ARG A 451 -26.44 -8.58 -17.45
N LEU A 452 -27.42 -7.97 -16.80
CA LEU A 452 -27.41 -7.62 -15.38
C LEU A 452 -28.63 -8.23 -14.68
N ASP A 453 -28.40 -9.04 -13.64
CA ASP A 453 -29.45 -9.74 -12.87
C ASP A 453 -29.72 -9.02 -11.55
N PHE A 454 -30.89 -8.38 -11.44
CA PHE A 454 -31.33 -7.61 -10.27
C PHE A 454 -32.32 -8.43 -9.43
N SER A 455 -32.02 -8.60 -8.15
CA SER A 455 -32.78 -9.48 -7.24
C SER A 455 -33.11 -8.82 -5.90
N ALA A 456 -33.90 -9.52 -5.09
CA ALA A 456 -34.16 -9.24 -3.68
C ALA A 456 -32.90 -8.89 -2.85
N ARG A 457 -31.74 -9.43 -3.25
CA ARG A 457 -30.45 -9.30 -2.54
C ARG A 457 -29.48 -8.29 -3.20
N GLY A 458 -29.94 -7.55 -4.21
CA GLY A 458 -29.14 -6.60 -5.00
C GLY A 458 -28.80 -7.14 -6.39
N VAL A 459 -27.88 -6.44 -7.08
CA VAL A 459 -27.27 -6.96 -8.32
C VAL A 459 -26.48 -8.22 -8.05
N THR A 460 -26.84 -9.29 -8.74
CA THR A 460 -26.05 -10.52 -8.83
C THR A 460 -25.02 -10.33 -9.93
N PRO A 461 -23.70 -10.49 -9.66
CA PRO A 461 -22.70 -10.44 -10.73
C PRO A 461 -22.94 -11.58 -11.73
N VAL A 462 -22.61 -11.32 -12.99
CA VAL A 462 -23.03 -12.14 -14.13
C VAL A 462 -22.59 -13.60 -13.99
N THR A 463 -23.55 -14.50 -13.90
CA THR A 463 -23.34 -15.95 -14.05
C THR A 463 -23.83 -16.41 -15.42
N SER A 464 -22.91 -16.97 -16.20
CA SER A 464 -23.22 -17.72 -17.41
C SER A 464 -23.67 -19.14 -17.05
N ASN A 465 -24.71 -19.61 -17.73
CA ASN A 465 -24.86 -21.04 -18.03
C ASN A 465 -23.99 -21.38 -19.26
#